data_AF-A0ABD1V2A6-F1
#
_entry.id   AF-A0ABD1V2A6-F1
#
_cell.length_a   1.000
_cell.length_b   1.000
_cell.length_c   1.000
_cell.angle_alpha   90.00
_cell.angle_beta   90.00
_cell.angle_gamma   90.00
#
_symmetry.space_group_name_H-M   'P 1'
#
loop_
_entity.id
_entity.type
_entity.pdbx_description
1 polymer ?
#
loop_
_entity_poly.entity_id
_entity_poly.type
_entity_poly.pdbx_seq_one_letter_code
_entity_poly.pdbx_strand_id
1 'polypeptide(L)'
;MPWTLALIQELSLLDLSGNSITGQMPSQLSLCKKLTHLDLDNNLLSGSIPFWIGSLPLLGELKLSSNQFSGFLPHELFNCSKLPVLSLSGNSLNGSLPSEIGKLESLNVLNLDSNQLSGPIPPTIGQLSKLYELRLSRNNFSGQIPDEIGQLQNLQSILDLSYNNLTGKIPPSIGTLSKLETLDLSHNQLTGELPQVSEMRRLGRLNFSYNNFQGKLDRLYAHWPPDAFAGNMNLCGSPLKKCKDLMLILLFKKISCGYCTRSSSLPKIGLNHITSKLTHSSLQLYQFLIHISALVFHTYNSRYP
;
A
#
# COMPACT_ATOMS: atom_id res chain seq x y z
N MET A 1 2.70 -36.07 -8.04
CA MET A 1 1.71 -36.19 -9.14
C MET A 1 2.24 -37.12 -10.23
N PRO A 2 1.46 -38.09 -10.77
CA PRO A 2 1.96 -39.04 -11.76
C PRO A 2 2.16 -38.39 -13.15
N TRP A 3 3.28 -38.71 -13.81
CA TRP A 3 3.60 -38.21 -15.15
C TRP A 3 2.64 -38.75 -16.24
N THR A 4 1.94 -39.84 -15.97
CA THR A 4 1.00 -40.49 -16.89
C THR A 4 -0.23 -39.66 -17.22
N LEU A 5 -0.52 -38.59 -16.46
CA LEU A 5 -1.56 -37.61 -16.82
C LEU A 5 -1.32 -37.00 -18.20
N ALA A 6 -0.05 -36.92 -18.63
CA ALA A 6 0.33 -36.45 -19.97
C ALA A 6 -0.12 -37.37 -21.11
N LEU A 7 -0.54 -38.60 -20.82
CA LEU A 7 -1.10 -39.53 -21.81
C LEU A 7 -2.55 -39.16 -22.20
N ILE A 8 -3.22 -38.32 -21.40
CA ILE A 8 -4.58 -37.87 -21.64
C ILE A 8 -4.53 -36.67 -22.60
N GLN A 9 -4.48 -36.94 -23.91
CA GLN A 9 -4.33 -35.90 -24.94
C GLN A 9 -5.46 -34.86 -24.96
N GLU A 10 -6.64 -35.24 -24.46
CA GLU A 10 -7.83 -34.40 -24.36
C GLU A 10 -7.93 -33.63 -23.03
N LEU A 11 -6.93 -33.73 -22.16
CA LEU A 11 -6.97 -33.08 -20.84
C LEU A 11 -7.07 -31.55 -21.00
N SER A 12 -8.23 -31.02 -20.60
CA SER A 12 -8.55 -29.60 -20.68
C SER A 12 -8.65 -28.92 -19.31
N LEU A 13 -9.12 -29.65 -18.30
CA LEU A 13 -9.22 -29.21 -16.92
C LEU A 13 -8.58 -30.26 -16.03
N LEU A 14 -7.63 -29.83 -15.21
CA LEU A 14 -7.03 -30.63 -14.16
C LEU A 14 -7.18 -29.88 -12.85
N ASP A 15 -8.03 -30.39 -11.98
CA ASP A 15 -8.19 -29.91 -10.62
C ASP A 15 -7.79 -31.04 -9.66
N LEU A 16 -6.70 -30.81 -8.93
CA LEU A 16 -6.22 -31.68 -7.86
C LEU A 16 -6.07 -30.88 -6.56
N SER A 17 -6.80 -29.77 -6.42
CA SER A 17 -6.72 -28.89 -5.27
C SER A 17 -7.16 -29.58 -3.98
N GLY A 18 -6.66 -29.11 -2.83
CA GLY A 18 -7.07 -29.60 -1.51
C GLY A 18 -6.64 -31.05 -1.22
N ASN A 19 -5.49 -31.46 -1.73
CA ASN A 19 -4.91 -32.78 -1.51
C ASN A 19 -3.55 -32.68 -0.77
N SER A 20 -2.90 -33.82 -0.54
CA SER A 20 -1.56 -33.88 0.05
C SER A 20 -0.50 -34.27 -0.99
N ILE A 21 -0.65 -33.81 -2.24
CA ILE A 21 0.27 -34.19 -3.32
C ILE A 21 1.63 -33.56 -3.06
N THR A 22 2.67 -34.39 -3.06
CA THR A 22 4.06 -33.98 -2.85
C THR A 22 4.87 -34.05 -4.15
N GLY A 23 6.11 -33.56 -4.06
CA GLY A 23 7.10 -33.60 -5.13
C GLY A 23 6.94 -32.44 -6.12
N GLN A 24 7.66 -32.53 -7.23
CA GLN A 24 7.63 -31.50 -8.27
C GLN A 24 6.51 -31.75 -9.29
N MET A 25 6.16 -30.71 -10.04
CA MET A 25 5.29 -30.85 -11.20
C MET A 25 6.03 -31.60 -12.34
N PRO A 26 5.51 -32.74 -12.83
CA PRO A 26 6.12 -33.50 -13.92
C PRO A 26 6.14 -32.68 -15.22
N SER A 27 7.30 -32.64 -15.88
CA SER A 27 7.50 -31.90 -17.13
C SER A 27 6.65 -32.41 -18.30
N GLN A 28 6.17 -33.66 -18.22
CA GLN A 28 5.32 -34.27 -19.23
C GLN A 28 3.97 -33.56 -19.38
N LEU A 29 3.49 -32.82 -18.36
CA LEU A 29 2.27 -32.01 -18.50
C LEU A 29 2.38 -30.92 -19.57
N SER A 30 3.59 -30.56 -19.99
CA SER A 30 3.82 -29.69 -21.15
C SER A 30 3.22 -30.24 -22.46
N LEU A 31 2.94 -31.54 -22.53
CA LEU A 31 2.31 -32.20 -23.68
C LEU A 31 0.78 -31.98 -23.73
N CYS A 32 0.15 -31.58 -22.63
CA CYS A 32 -1.29 -31.36 -22.54
C CYS A 32 -1.70 -30.03 -23.20
N LYS A 33 -1.57 -29.92 -24.52
CA LYS A 33 -1.80 -28.65 -25.26
C LYS A 33 -3.24 -28.15 -25.23
N LYS A 34 -4.19 -28.97 -24.79
CA LYS A 34 -5.59 -28.62 -24.59
C LYS A 34 -5.90 -28.07 -23.19
N LEU A 35 -4.91 -28.04 -22.29
CA LEU A 35 -5.11 -27.61 -20.91
C LEU A 35 -5.48 -26.11 -20.87
N THR A 36 -6.61 -25.84 -20.24
CA THR A 36 -7.21 -24.52 -20.03
C THR A 36 -7.26 -24.16 -18.55
N HIS A 37 -7.44 -25.15 -17.68
CA HIS A 37 -7.54 -24.94 -16.24
C HIS A 37 -6.59 -25.91 -15.53
N LEU A 38 -5.65 -25.37 -14.77
CA LEU A 38 -4.75 -26.11 -13.91
C LEU A 38 -4.88 -25.59 -12.48
N ASP A 39 -5.58 -26.35 -11.65
CA ASP A 39 -5.77 -26.07 -10.23
C ASP A 39 -5.06 -27.12 -9.38
N LEU A 40 -4.00 -26.69 -8.70
CA LEU A 40 -3.21 -27.49 -7.77
C LEU A 40 -3.14 -26.83 -6.39
N ASP A 41 -4.07 -25.93 -6.07
CA ASP A 41 -4.10 -25.19 -4.81
C ASP A 41 -4.09 -26.15 -3.59
N ASN A 42 -3.55 -25.69 -2.46
CA ASN A 42 -3.61 -26.42 -1.18
C ASN A 42 -3.04 -27.85 -1.30
N ASN A 43 -1.76 -27.95 -1.64
CA ASN A 43 -1.00 -29.20 -1.74
C ASN A 43 0.40 -29.03 -1.11
N LEU A 44 1.28 -30.02 -1.28
CA LEU A 44 2.65 -30.01 -0.79
C LEU A 44 3.65 -30.07 -1.96
N LEU A 45 3.29 -29.51 -3.12
CA LEU A 45 4.15 -29.48 -4.29
C LEU A 45 5.33 -28.54 -4.05
N SER A 46 6.52 -28.94 -4.50
CA SER A 46 7.76 -28.22 -4.26
C SER A 46 8.58 -28.03 -5.53
N GLY A 47 9.75 -27.40 -5.39
CA GLY A 47 10.60 -27.01 -6.53
C GLY A 47 10.22 -25.64 -7.08
N SER A 48 10.71 -25.32 -8.29
CA SER A 48 10.37 -24.08 -8.98
C SER A 48 9.08 -24.21 -9.78
N ILE A 49 8.44 -23.07 -10.05
CA ILE A 49 7.38 -23.01 -11.05
C ILE A 49 8.01 -23.39 -12.40
N PRO A 50 7.52 -24.43 -13.09
CA PRO A 50 8.20 -24.89 -14.29
C PRO A 50 8.01 -23.94 -15.49
N PHE A 51 9.10 -23.68 -16.22
CA PHE A 51 9.10 -22.83 -17.42
C PHE A 51 8.14 -23.31 -18.51
N TRP A 52 7.89 -24.62 -18.59
CA TRP A 52 7.05 -25.21 -19.63
C TRP A 52 5.57 -24.79 -19.54
N ILE A 53 5.13 -24.20 -18.43
CA ILE A 53 3.79 -23.61 -18.30
C ILE A 53 3.55 -22.58 -19.42
N GLY A 54 4.59 -21.80 -19.76
CA GLY A 54 4.57 -20.84 -20.85
C GLY A 54 4.31 -21.44 -22.24
N SER A 55 4.41 -22.77 -22.39
CA SER A 55 4.19 -23.50 -23.64
C SER A 55 2.76 -24.03 -23.80
N LEU A 56 1.87 -23.77 -22.84
CA LEU A 56 0.47 -24.18 -22.87
C LEU A 56 -0.39 -23.10 -23.54
N PRO A 57 -0.82 -23.30 -24.80
CA PRO A 57 -1.37 -22.22 -25.62
C PRO A 57 -2.80 -21.79 -25.24
N LEU A 58 -3.50 -22.63 -24.47
CA LEU A 58 -4.90 -22.44 -24.09
C LEU A 58 -5.07 -22.17 -22.59
N LEU A 59 -3.98 -22.09 -21.81
CA LEU A 59 -4.08 -21.96 -20.36
C LEU A 59 -4.77 -20.65 -19.99
N GLY A 60 -5.88 -20.78 -19.27
CA GLY A 60 -6.74 -19.69 -18.83
C GLY A 60 -6.67 -19.49 -17.31
N GLU A 61 -6.65 -20.57 -16.54
CA GLU A 61 -6.50 -20.50 -15.09
C GLU A 61 -5.29 -21.31 -14.63
N LEU A 62 -4.40 -20.66 -13.88
CA LEU A 62 -3.30 -21.28 -13.18
C LEU A 62 -3.39 -20.95 -11.70
N LYS A 63 -3.70 -21.96 -10.89
CA LYS A 63 -3.82 -21.85 -9.44
C LYS A 63 -2.86 -22.84 -8.78
N LEU A 64 -1.85 -22.30 -8.12
CA LEU A 64 -0.76 -23.02 -7.45
C LEU A 64 -0.57 -22.53 -6.00
N SER A 65 -1.58 -21.88 -5.43
CA SER A 65 -1.56 -21.31 -4.09
C SER A 65 -1.40 -22.37 -3.00
N SER A 66 -0.86 -21.95 -1.85
CA SER A 66 -0.71 -22.79 -0.66
C SER A 66 0.01 -24.10 -0.97
N ASN A 67 1.23 -23.97 -1.51
CA ASN A 67 2.17 -25.04 -1.84
C ASN A 67 3.57 -24.68 -1.29
N GLN A 68 4.60 -25.40 -1.72
CA GLN A 68 6.01 -25.20 -1.34
C GLN A 68 6.87 -24.77 -2.54
N PHE A 69 6.28 -24.11 -3.54
CA PHE A 69 7.05 -23.60 -4.67
C PHE A 69 8.04 -22.54 -4.22
N SER A 70 9.23 -22.52 -4.83
CA SER A 70 10.34 -21.65 -4.46
C SER A 70 11.14 -21.18 -5.67
N GLY A 71 12.01 -20.19 -5.47
CA GLY A 71 12.79 -19.58 -6.54
C GLY A 71 12.00 -18.54 -7.33
N PHE A 72 12.50 -18.20 -8.52
CA PHE A 72 11.99 -17.10 -9.34
C PHE A 72 10.74 -17.48 -10.14
N LEU A 73 9.93 -16.46 -10.49
CA LEU A 73 8.93 -16.60 -11.54
C LEU A 73 9.63 -16.80 -12.90
N PRO A 74 9.38 -17.90 -13.64
CA PRO A 74 10.00 -18.11 -14.94
C PRO A 74 9.46 -17.11 -15.96
N HIS A 75 10.35 -16.54 -16.79
CA HIS A 75 9.96 -15.54 -17.78
C HIS A 75 8.97 -16.08 -18.83
N GLU A 76 8.99 -17.40 -19.07
CA GLU A 76 8.08 -18.08 -19.98
C GLU A 76 6.63 -18.07 -19.48
N LEU A 77 6.38 -17.98 -18.17
CA LEU A 77 5.02 -17.88 -17.62
C LEU A 77 4.24 -16.72 -18.25
N PHE A 78 4.94 -15.62 -18.56
CA PHE A 78 4.34 -14.43 -19.15
C PHE A 78 4.04 -14.55 -20.65
N ASN A 79 4.33 -15.70 -21.27
CA ASN A 79 3.89 -16.01 -22.62
C ASN A 79 2.42 -16.48 -22.67
N CYS A 80 1.82 -16.82 -21.52
CA CYS A 80 0.40 -17.20 -21.41
C CYS A 80 -0.54 -15.98 -21.50
N SER A 81 -0.49 -15.22 -22.60
CA SER A 81 -1.23 -13.94 -22.77
C SER A 81 -2.76 -14.04 -22.68
N LYS A 82 -3.31 -15.27 -22.74
CA LYS A 82 -4.75 -15.56 -22.61
C LYS A 82 -5.18 -15.89 -21.18
N LEU A 83 -4.29 -15.83 -20.19
CA LEU A 83 -4.55 -16.22 -18.81
C LEU A 83 -5.39 -15.15 -18.07
N PRO A 84 -6.67 -15.38 -17.73
CA PRO A 84 -7.43 -14.54 -16.82
C PRO A 84 -7.06 -14.68 -15.35
N VAL A 85 -6.58 -15.84 -14.89
CA VAL A 85 -6.31 -16.07 -13.45
C VAL A 85 -4.91 -16.61 -13.24
N LEU A 86 -4.10 -15.86 -12.49
CA LEU A 86 -2.81 -16.29 -11.97
C LEU A 86 -2.81 -16.19 -10.44
N SER A 87 -2.85 -17.34 -9.78
CA SER A 87 -2.88 -17.42 -8.32
C SER A 87 -1.70 -18.28 -7.82
N LEU A 88 -0.71 -17.63 -7.21
CA LEU A 88 0.53 -18.25 -6.71
C LEU A 88 0.75 -17.97 -5.21
N SER A 89 -0.31 -17.58 -4.49
CA SER A 89 -0.22 -17.10 -3.12
C SER A 89 0.24 -18.18 -2.13
N GLY A 90 0.86 -17.80 -1.01
CA GLY A 90 1.23 -18.76 0.04
C GLY A 90 2.27 -19.80 -0.43
N ASN A 91 3.35 -19.32 -1.04
CA ASN A 91 4.50 -20.12 -1.46
C ASN A 91 5.80 -19.47 -0.92
N SER A 92 6.96 -19.92 -1.38
CA SER A 92 8.28 -19.36 -1.07
C SER A 92 8.96 -18.76 -2.32
N LEU A 93 8.17 -18.17 -3.23
CA LEU A 93 8.68 -17.54 -4.45
C LEU A 93 9.48 -16.28 -4.10
N ASN A 94 10.59 -16.05 -4.81
CA ASN A 94 11.52 -14.95 -4.51
C ASN A 94 11.99 -14.21 -5.78
N GLY A 95 12.88 -13.23 -5.59
CA GLY A 95 13.32 -12.33 -6.66
C GLY A 95 12.29 -11.26 -6.99
N SER A 96 12.47 -10.55 -8.12
CA SER A 96 11.59 -9.46 -8.53
C SER A 96 10.44 -9.92 -9.40
N LEU A 97 9.32 -9.17 -9.35
CA LEU A 97 8.25 -9.29 -10.36
C LEU A 97 8.76 -8.68 -11.68
N PRO A 98 8.95 -9.48 -12.75
CA PRO A 98 9.55 -8.99 -13.98
C PRO A 98 8.58 -8.12 -14.79
N SER A 99 9.12 -7.25 -15.64
CA SER A 99 8.35 -6.31 -16.46
C SER A 99 7.39 -6.99 -17.44
N GLU A 100 7.69 -8.22 -17.81
CA GLU A 100 6.93 -9.08 -18.70
C GLU A 100 5.53 -9.40 -18.16
N ILE A 101 5.26 -9.14 -16.87
CA ILE A 101 3.90 -9.22 -16.32
C ILE A 101 2.88 -8.44 -17.17
N GLY A 102 3.29 -7.31 -17.75
CA GLY A 102 2.44 -6.49 -18.62
C GLY A 102 1.96 -7.20 -19.91
N LYS A 103 2.61 -8.31 -20.31
CA LYS A 103 2.18 -9.14 -21.46
C LYS A 103 0.91 -9.95 -21.18
N LEU A 104 0.51 -10.10 -19.92
CA LEU A 104 -0.71 -10.82 -19.52
C LEU A 104 -1.95 -9.93 -19.68
N GLU A 105 -2.18 -9.38 -20.88
CA GLU A 105 -3.25 -8.40 -21.15
C GLU A 105 -4.67 -8.91 -20.89
N SER A 106 -4.84 -10.24 -20.82
CA SER A 106 -6.12 -10.88 -20.50
C SER A 106 -6.35 -11.13 -19.01
N LEU A 107 -5.40 -10.76 -18.15
CA LEU A 107 -5.43 -11.08 -16.72
C LEU A 107 -6.51 -10.28 -15.99
N ASN A 108 -7.35 -11.00 -15.25
CA ASN A 108 -8.40 -10.46 -14.40
C ASN A 108 -8.01 -10.57 -12.92
N VAL A 109 -7.32 -11.64 -12.53
CA VAL A 109 -6.91 -11.89 -11.14
C VAL A 109 -5.41 -12.16 -11.10
N LEU A 110 -4.69 -11.33 -10.36
CA LEU A 110 -3.30 -11.56 -9.98
C LEU A 110 -3.19 -11.66 -8.47
N ASN A 111 -2.91 -12.86 -7.97
CA ASN A 111 -2.68 -13.10 -6.55
C ASN A 111 -1.29 -13.70 -6.30
N LEU A 112 -0.41 -12.90 -5.71
CA LEU A 112 0.95 -13.26 -5.33
C LEU A 112 1.18 -13.11 -3.81
N ASP A 113 0.11 -13.02 -3.03
CA ASP A 113 0.17 -12.82 -1.58
C ASP A 113 1.08 -13.83 -0.88
N SER A 114 1.68 -13.46 0.24
CA SER A 114 2.40 -14.38 1.14
C SER A 114 3.48 -15.17 0.42
N ASN A 115 4.43 -14.44 -0.17
CA ASN A 115 5.64 -14.96 -0.81
C ASN A 115 6.86 -14.17 -0.30
N GLN A 116 8.01 -14.31 -0.96
CA GLN A 116 9.25 -13.61 -0.64
C GLN A 116 9.70 -12.73 -1.82
N LEU A 117 8.77 -12.30 -2.69
CA LEU A 117 9.07 -11.43 -3.83
C LEU A 117 9.59 -10.09 -3.35
N SER A 118 10.50 -9.48 -4.10
CA SER A 118 11.30 -8.34 -3.67
C SER A 118 11.54 -7.34 -4.81
N GLY A 119 12.23 -6.24 -4.54
CA GLY A 119 12.46 -5.19 -5.54
C GLY A 119 11.20 -4.36 -5.82
N PRO A 120 11.22 -3.49 -6.85
CA PRO A 120 10.12 -2.60 -7.17
C PRO A 120 8.95 -3.32 -7.85
N ILE A 121 7.74 -2.78 -7.69
CA ILE A 121 6.60 -3.14 -8.53
C ILE A 121 6.86 -2.53 -9.92
N PRO A 122 6.91 -3.33 -11.00
CA PRO A 122 7.23 -2.81 -12.33
C PRO A 122 6.09 -1.91 -12.85
N PRO A 123 6.40 -0.74 -13.47
CA PRO A 123 5.41 0.14 -14.08
C PRO A 123 4.49 -0.54 -15.12
N THR A 124 4.98 -1.58 -15.78
CA THR A 124 4.21 -2.38 -16.74
C THR A 124 3.01 -3.10 -16.11
N ILE A 125 2.88 -3.13 -14.77
CA ILE A 125 1.66 -3.59 -14.11
C ILE A 125 0.43 -2.80 -14.60
N GLY A 126 0.58 -1.52 -14.94
CA GLY A 126 -0.52 -0.69 -15.47
C GLY A 126 -1.06 -1.15 -16.82
N GLN A 127 -0.34 -2.01 -17.55
CA GLN A 127 -0.77 -2.57 -18.84
C GLN A 127 -1.86 -3.65 -18.69
N LEU A 128 -2.08 -4.16 -17.46
CA LEU A 128 -3.10 -5.14 -17.14
C LEU A 128 -4.50 -4.51 -17.12
N SER A 129 -4.94 -4.00 -18.27
CA SER A 129 -6.14 -3.17 -18.40
C SER A 129 -7.44 -3.88 -17.98
N LYS A 130 -7.48 -5.21 -17.96
CA LYS A 130 -8.64 -6.02 -17.54
C LYS A 130 -8.59 -6.45 -16.07
N LEU A 131 -7.52 -6.12 -15.36
CA LEU A 131 -7.31 -6.56 -13.99
C LEU A 131 -8.45 -6.08 -13.10
N TYR A 132 -9.06 -7.02 -12.40
CA TYR A 132 -10.18 -6.85 -11.49
C TYR A 132 -9.73 -6.95 -10.03
N GLU A 133 -8.71 -7.77 -9.76
CA GLU A 133 -8.15 -8.05 -8.45
C GLU A 133 -6.62 -8.10 -8.50
N LEU A 134 -5.97 -7.32 -7.63
CA LEU A 134 -4.52 -7.28 -7.46
C LEU A 134 -4.14 -7.46 -5.99
N ARG A 135 -3.46 -8.57 -5.70
CA ARG A 135 -3.02 -8.95 -4.36
C ARG A 135 -1.53 -9.26 -4.34
N LEU A 136 -0.75 -8.39 -3.69
CA LEU A 136 0.71 -8.46 -3.57
C LEU A 136 1.17 -8.41 -2.10
N SER A 137 0.24 -8.64 -1.16
CA SER A 137 0.49 -8.48 0.27
C SER A 137 1.50 -9.49 0.81
N ARG A 138 2.10 -9.19 1.96
CA ARG A 138 3.02 -10.11 2.68
C ARG A 138 4.15 -10.60 1.77
N ASN A 139 4.85 -9.65 1.17
CA ASN A 139 6.05 -9.84 0.37
C ASN A 139 7.14 -8.87 0.86
N ASN A 140 8.24 -8.78 0.12
CA ASN A 140 9.35 -7.87 0.36
C ASN A 140 9.45 -6.79 -0.73
N PHE A 141 8.33 -6.42 -1.39
CA PHE A 141 8.34 -5.36 -2.41
C PHE A 141 8.83 -4.04 -1.81
N SER A 142 9.64 -3.31 -2.56
CA SER A 142 10.36 -2.12 -2.09
C SER A 142 10.28 -1.00 -3.12
N GLY A 143 10.83 0.18 -2.80
CA GLY A 143 10.74 1.34 -3.68
C GLY A 143 9.34 1.97 -3.65
N GLN A 144 9.01 2.75 -4.67
CA GLN A 144 7.76 3.50 -4.74
C GLN A 144 6.65 2.69 -5.40
N ILE A 145 5.40 3.00 -5.06
CA ILE A 145 4.24 2.55 -5.82
C ILE A 145 4.28 3.29 -7.18
N PRO A 146 4.27 2.59 -8.33
CA PRO A 146 4.33 3.24 -9.65
C PRO A 146 3.04 4.03 -9.94
N ASP A 147 3.16 5.18 -10.60
CA ASP A 147 2.02 6.02 -10.99
C ASP A 147 1.06 5.26 -11.94
N GLU A 148 1.59 4.32 -12.70
CA GLU A 148 0.88 3.46 -13.64
C GLU A 148 -0.17 2.55 -12.99
N ILE A 149 -0.15 2.36 -11.67
CA ILE A 149 -1.26 1.66 -10.96
C ILE A 149 -2.60 2.34 -11.23
N GLY A 150 -2.61 3.66 -11.43
CA GLY A 150 -3.82 4.38 -11.82
C GLY A 150 -4.36 4.01 -13.20
N GLN A 151 -3.64 3.25 -14.03
CA GLN A 151 -4.13 2.79 -15.35
C GLN A 151 -5.04 1.56 -15.23
N LEU A 152 -5.10 0.91 -14.06
CA LEU A 152 -5.92 -0.27 -13.77
C LEU A 152 -7.40 0.08 -13.58
N GLN A 153 -8.03 0.69 -14.60
CA GLN A 153 -9.39 1.25 -14.53
C GLN A 153 -10.51 0.20 -14.40
N ASN A 154 -10.19 -1.09 -14.51
CA ASN A 154 -11.12 -2.19 -14.24
C ASN A 154 -10.94 -2.81 -12.85
N LEU A 155 -9.97 -2.34 -12.06
CA LEU A 155 -9.74 -2.85 -10.71
C LEU A 155 -10.94 -2.51 -9.84
N GLN A 156 -11.58 -3.54 -9.31
CA GLN A 156 -12.85 -3.40 -8.60
C GLN A 156 -12.83 -4.12 -7.27
N SER A 157 -12.41 -5.39 -7.20
CA SER A 157 -12.44 -6.15 -5.94
C SER A 157 -11.50 -5.58 -4.90
N ILE A 158 -10.20 -5.57 -5.20
CA ILE A 158 -9.18 -5.19 -4.22
C ILE A 158 -7.87 -4.78 -4.88
N LEU A 159 -7.23 -3.79 -4.25
CA LEU A 159 -5.81 -3.48 -4.36
C LEU A 159 -5.18 -3.72 -2.98
N ASP A 160 -4.44 -4.81 -2.82
CA ASP A 160 -3.77 -5.14 -1.56
C ASP A 160 -2.25 -5.14 -1.76
N LEU A 161 -1.61 -4.11 -1.21
CA LEU A 161 -0.14 -3.95 -1.18
C LEU A 161 0.39 -4.02 0.27
N SER A 162 -0.42 -4.50 1.21
CA SER A 162 -0.11 -4.47 2.63
C SER A 162 1.06 -5.38 3.01
N TYR A 163 1.71 -5.14 4.14
CA TYR A 163 2.84 -5.95 4.62
C TYR A 163 3.95 -6.10 3.57
N ASN A 164 4.49 -4.97 3.13
CA ASN A 164 5.64 -4.88 2.23
C ASN A 164 6.63 -3.82 2.76
N ASN A 165 7.69 -3.55 1.98
CA ASN A 165 8.70 -2.53 2.27
C ASN A 165 8.56 -1.31 1.33
N LEU A 166 7.33 -0.96 0.93
CA LEU A 166 7.08 0.16 0.01
C LEU A 166 7.35 1.49 0.70
N THR A 167 7.89 2.44 -0.06
CA THR A 167 8.37 3.75 0.39
C THR A 167 7.84 4.87 -0.51
N GLY A 168 8.13 6.12 -0.17
CA GLY A 168 7.68 7.28 -0.94
C GLY A 168 6.22 7.64 -0.67
N LYS A 169 5.61 8.42 -1.56
CA LYS A 169 4.22 8.89 -1.42
C LYS A 169 3.27 7.92 -2.11
N ILE A 170 1.99 7.94 -1.73
CA ILE A 170 0.95 7.30 -2.53
C ILE A 170 0.75 8.13 -3.81
N PRO A 171 0.86 7.53 -5.02
CA PRO A 171 0.50 8.19 -6.27
C PRO A 171 -0.90 8.78 -6.24
N PRO A 172 -1.09 10.05 -6.63
CA PRO A 172 -2.43 10.64 -6.77
C PRO A 172 -3.32 9.86 -7.75
N SER A 173 -2.71 9.15 -8.71
CA SER A 173 -3.40 8.34 -9.71
C SER A 173 -4.23 7.19 -9.09
N ILE A 174 -3.89 6.70 -7.89
CA ILE A 174 -4.72 5.73 -7.14
C ILE A 174 -6.12 6.29 -6.87
N GLY A 175 -6.23 7.60 -6.64
CA GLY A 175 -7.51 8.27 -6.41
C GLY A 175 -8.49 8.17 -7.58
N THR A 176 -7.99 7.84 -8.78
CA THR A 176 -8.81 7.73 -10.02
C THR A 176 -9.47 6.35 -10.19
N LEU A 177 -9.16 5.37 -9.33
CA LEU A 177 -9.69 4.01 -9.39
C LEU A 177 -11.15 3.95 -8.91
N SER A 178 -12.06 4.49 -9.72
CA SER A 178 -13.45 4.74 -9.37
C SER A 178 -14.30 3.49 -9.06
N LYS A 179 -13.86 2.32 -9.55
CA LYS A 179 -14.54 1.04 -9.34
C LYS A 179 -14.09 0.29 -8.09
N LEU A 180 -12.96 0.69 -7.49
CA LEU A 180 -12.31 -0.08 -6.43
C LEU A 180 -13.14 -0.12 -5.14
N GLU A 181 -13.31 -1.31 -4.58
CA GLU A 181 -14.11 -1.58 -3.39
C GLU A 181 -13.26 -1.70 -2.12
N THR A 182 -12.04 -2.26 -2.24
CA THR A 182 -11.09 -2.43 -1.14
C THR A 182 -9.69 -1.91 -1.49
N LEU A 183 -9.13 -1.07 -0.63
CA LEU A 183 -7.74 -0.59 -0.72
C LEU A 183 -7.01 -0.87 0.60
N ASP A 184 -5.97 -1.70 0.57
CA ASP A 184 -5.11 -1.93 1.74
C ASP A 184 -3.65 -1.64 1.38
N LEU A 185 -3.09 -0.61 2.02
CA LEU A 185 -1.68 -0.22 1.93
C LEU A 185 -0.98 -0.31 3.30
N SER A 186 -1.60 -0.98 4.28
CA SER A 186 -1.11 -1.02 5.65
C SER A 186 0.22 -1.75 5.79
N HIS A 187 0.94 -1.51 6.88
CA HIS A 187 2.22 -2.16 7.16
C HIS A 187 3.25 -1.98 6.03
N ASN A 188 3.55 -0.73 5.72
CA ASN A 188 4.59 -0.32 4.77
C ASN A 188 5.42 0.84 5.38
N GLN A 189 6.30 1.44 4.59
CA GLN A 189 7.08 2.62 4.96
C GLN A 189 6.68 3.85 4.14
N LEU A 190 5.42 3.94 3.70
CA LEU A 190 4.90 5.04 2.89
C LEU A 190 4.85 6.34 3.71
N THR A 191 5.02 7.47 3.03
CA THR A 191 5.23 8.80 3.61
C THR A 191 4.34 9.84 2.92
N GLY A 192 4.36 11.06 3.45
CA GLY A 192 3.62 12.19 2.89
C GLY A 192 2.18 12.27 3.37
N GLU A 193 1.40 13.11 2.70
CA GLU A 193 -0.04 13.26 2.93
C GLU A 193 -0.81 12.17 2.19
N LEU A 194 -2.00 11.84 2.69
CA LEU A 194 -2.88 10.89 2.01
C LEU A 194 -3.47 11.52 0.73
N PRO A 195 -3.63 10.74 -0.35
CA PRO A 195 -4.10 11.25 -1.65
C PRO A 195 -5.58 11.64 -1.59
N GLN A 196 -6.07 12.42 -2.55
CA GLN A 196 -7.51 12.65 -2.64
C GLN A 196 -8.20 11.39 -3.19
N VAL A 197 -9.21 10.89 -2.47
CA VAL A 197 -9.97 9.66 -2.83
C VAL A 197 -11.42 9.96 -3.22
N SER A 198 -11.73 11.22 -3.54
CA SER A 198 -13.11 11.67 -3.86
C SER A 198 -13.74 11.00 -5.07
N GLU A 199 -12.94 10.47 -6.00
CA GLU A 199 -13.43 9.78 -7.20
C GLU A 199 -13.63 8.27 -6.98
N MET A 200 -13.15 7.72 -5.86
CA MET A 200 -13.27 6.30 -5.49
C MET A 200 -14.65 5.97 -4.91
N ARG A 201 -15.70 6.18 -5.72
CA ARG A 201 -17.11 6.15 -5.29
C ARG A 201 -17.59 4.79 -4.78
N ARG A 202 -16.90 3.71 -5.11
CA ARG A 202 -17.24 2.33 -4.68
C ARG A 202 -16.44 1.86 -3.46
N LEU A 203 -15.52 2.68 -2.95
CA LEU A 203 -14.62 2.25 -1.89
C LEU A 203 -15.40 2.01 -0.60
N GLY A 204 -15.46 0.75 -0.18
CA GLY A 204 -16.13 0.30 1.04
C GLY A 204 -15.17 -0.10 2.15
N ARG A 205 -13.90 -0.36 1.82
CA ARG A 205 -12.84 -0.70 2.79
C ARG A 205 -11.54 0.02 2.44
N LEU A 206 -10.93 0.66 3.44
CA LEU A 206 -9.67 1.38 3.31
C LEU A 206 -8.82 1.14 4.56
N ASN A 207 -7.53 0.85 4.36
CA ASN A 207 -6.58 0.66 5.44
C ASN A 207 -5.20 1.23 5.05
N PHE A 208 -4.76 2.25 5.79
CA PHE A 208 -3.47 2.92 5.67
C PHE A 208 -2.65 2.81 6.96
N SER A 209 -3.05 1.92 7.87
CA SER A 209 -2.41 1.79 9.18
C SER A 209 -0.95 1.34 9.06
N TYR A 210 -0.16 1.62 10.09
CA TYR A 210 1.25 1.22 10.21
C TYR A 210 2.10 1.65 9.02
N ASN A 211 2.14 2.96 8.78
CA ASN A 211 2.99 3.65 7.81
C ASN A 211 3.63 4.89 8.46
N ASN A 212 4.31 5.70 7.65
CA ASN A 212 4.94 6.97 8.06
C ASN A 212 4.18 8.19 7.49
N PHE A 213 2.85 8.09 7.33
CA PHE A 213 2.04 9.21 6.83
C PHE A 213 2.02 10.38 7.82
N GLN A 214 1.85 11.59 7.28
CA GLN A 214 1.86 12.82 8.05
C GLN A 214 0.83 13.82 7.51
N GLY A 215 0.54 14.82 8.34
CA GLY A 215 -0.34 15.93 7.96
C GLY A 215 -1.76 15.77 8.47
N LYS A 216 -2.60 16.73 8.08
CA LYS A 216 -3.99 16.79 8.50
C LYS A 216 -4.85 15.98 7.54
N LEU A 217 -5.65 15.06 8.08
CA LEU A 217 -6.66 14.32 7.33
C LEU A 217 -7.71 15.27 6.75
N ASP A 218 -7.97 15.10 5.46
CA ASP A 218 -9.12 15.71 4.78
C ASP A 218 -10.43 15.28 5.47
N ARG A 219 -11.46 16.13 5.43
CA ARG A 219 -12.79 15.81 5.95
C ARG A 219 -13.39 14.59 5.28
N LEU A 220 -13.02 14.30 4.04
CA LEU A 220 -13.44 13.09 3.32
C LEU A 220 -13.06 11.81 4.07
N TYR A 221 -12.01 11.83 4.89
CA TYR A 221 -11.60 10.65 5.66
C TYR A 221 -12.40 10.43 6.95
N ALA A 222 -13.23 11.39 7.36
CA ALA A 222 -13.89 11.37 8.66
C ALA A 222 -14.86 10.21 8.86
N HIS A 223 -15.36 9.59 7.78
CA HIS A 223 -16.29 8.46 7.85
C HIS A 223 -15.60 7.10 8.03
N TRP A 224 -14.28 7.03 7.83
CA TRP A 224 -13.51 5.80 8.03
C TRP A 224 -13.21 5.58 9.51
N PRO A 225 -13.10 4.31 9.97
CA PRO A 225 -12.74 4.02 11.35
C PRO A 225 -11.32 4.53 11.67
N PRO A 226 -11.04 4.99 12.90
CA PRO A 226 -9.69 5.42 13.31
C PRO A 226 -8.60 4.37 13.09
N ASP A 227 -8.95 3.08 13.20
CA ASP A 227 -8.03 1.95 13.05
C ASP A 227 -7.43 1.88 11.64
N ALA A 228 -8.14 2.37 10.62
CA ALA A 228 -7.63 2.48 9.25
C ALA A 228 -6.39 3.40 9.14
N PHE A 229 -6.10 4.21 10.15
CA PHE A 229 -4.97 5.15 10.18
C PHE A 229 -4.02 4.91 11.34
N ALA A 230 -4.23 3.84 12.13
CA ALA A 230 -3.42 3.52 13.31
C ALA A 230 -1.92 3.44 12.98
N GLY A 231 -1.05 3.68 13.95
CA GLY A 231 0.42 3.59 13.75
C GLY A 231 1.08 4.75 13.00
N ASN A 232 0.33 5.64 12.35
CA ASN A 232 0.87 6.85 11.71
C ASN A 232 0.96 8.01 12.70
N MET A 233 2.10 8.15 13.40
CA MET A 233 2.24 9.09 14.53
C MET A 233 2.04 10.58 14.19
N ASN A 234 2.26 10.96 12.93
CA ASN A 234 2.18 12.35 12.47
C ASN A 234 0.88 12.68 11.74
N LEU A 235 -0.08 11.74 11.66
CA LEU A 235 -1.42 12.03 11.17
C LEU A 235 -2.30 12.62 12.28
N CYS A 236 -3.15 13.58 11.89
CA CYS A 236 -4.09 14.22 12.80
C CYS A 236 -5.33 14.72 12.06
N GLY A 237 -6.39 15.10 12.80
CA GLY A 237 -7.68 15.45 12.21
C GLY A 237 -8.62 14.26 12.14
N SER A 238 -9.93 14.51 11.99
CA SER A 238 -10.95 13.46 12.03
C SER A 238 -10.65 12.36 11.00
N PRO A 239 -10.73 11.06 11.37
CA PRO A 239 -11.30 10.49 12.60
C PRO A 239 -10.31 10.38 13.79
N LEU A 240 -9.08 10.86 13.64
CA LEU A 240 -8.06 10.88 14.68
C LEU A 240 -8.19 12.09 15.62
N LYS A 241 -7.25 12.19 16.55
CA LYS A 241 -7.12 13.35 17.45
C LYS A 241 -6.91 14.64 16.65
N LYS A 242 -7.42 15.75 17.16
CA LYS A 242 -7.20 17.08 16.56
C LYS A 242 -5.71 17.35 16.43
N CYS A 243 -5.33 17.98 15.32
CA CYS A 243 -3.97 18.46 15.12
C CYS A 243 -3.57 19.39 16.26
N LYS A 244 -2.41 19.11 16.88
CA LYS A 244 -1.82 20.06 17.83
C LYS A 244 -1.49 21.32 17.04
N ASP A 245 -2.06 22.46 17.44
CA ASP A 245 -1.75 23.74 16.82
C ASP A 245 -0.25 24.03 16.97
N LEU A 246 0.50 23.93 15.85
CA LEU A 246 1.89 24.38 15.79
C LEU A 246 2.05 25.85 16.18
N MET A 247 0.97 26.63 16.18
CA MET A 247 0.93 28.00 16.69
C MET A 247 1.38 28.08 18.15
N LEU A 248 1.04 27.13 19.03
CA LEU A 248 1.45 27.18 20.43
C LEU A 248 2.96 26.94 20.59
N ILE A 249 3.54 25.99 19.84
CA ILE A 249 4.99 25.70 19.93
C ILE A 249 5.82 26.83 19.31
N LEU A 250 5.35 27.45 18.22
CA LEU A 250 6.01 28.61 17.61
C LEU A 250 5.83 29.89 18.43
N LEU A 251 4.68 30.08 19.09
CA LEU A 251 4.45 31.16 20.06
C LEU A 251 5.38 31.00 21.26
N PHE A 252 5.51 29.81 21.84
CA PHE A 252 6.46 29.56 22.92
C PHE A 252 7.92 29.76 22.47
N LYS A 253 8.33 29.28 21.28
CA LYS A 253 9.68 29.55 20.76
C LYS A 253 9.94 31.02 20.48
N LYS A 254 8.97 31.80 19.98
CA LYS A 254 9.12 33.26 19.79
C LYS A 254 9.14 34.03 21.10
N ILE A 255 8.33 33.63 22.08
CA ILE A 255 8.33 34.24 23.43
C ILE A 255 9.67 33.93 24.11
N SER A 256 10.17 32.68 24.06
CA SER A 256 11.50 32.34 24.60
C SER A 256 12.66 33.01 23.86
N CYS A 257 12.55 33.27 22.55
CA CYS A 257 13.59 33.99 21.80
C CYS A 257 13.59 35.51 22.08
N GLY A 258 12.45 36.08 22.48
CA GLY A 258 12.35 37.48 22.91
C GLY A 258 13.00 37.79 24.27
N TYR A 259 13.32 36.76 25.06
CA TYR A 259 14.01 36.91 26.35
C TYR A 259 15.51 36.52 26.30
N CYS A 260 16.03 36.11 25.13
CA CYS A 260 17.43 35.66 25.00
C CYS A 260 18.43 36.70 24.49
N THR A 261 18.07 37.98 24.32
CA THR A 261 19.03 39.03 23.93
C THR A 261 19.04 40.19 24.91
N ARG A 262 19.78 40.03 26.02
CA ARG A 262 20.50 41.15 26.64
C ARG A 262 21.76 41.44 25.80
N SER A 263 21.59 42.16 24.69
CA SER A 263 22.59 43.11 24.20
C SER A 263 21.99 43.99 23.09
N SER A 264 22.13 45.30 23.30
CA SER A 264 22.07 46.44 22.38
C SER A 264 21.53 46.25 20.93
N SER A 265 20.52 47.07 20.62
CA SER A 265 20.16 47.70 19.33
C SER A 265 19.67 46.81 18.17
N LEU A 266 18.34 46.81 17.91
CA LEU A 266 17.63 46.97 16.60
C LEU A 266 16.13 46.51 16.66
N PRO A 267 15.27 46.86 15.67
CA PRO A 267 14.18 47.83 15.78
C PRO A 267 12.81 47.27 16.22
N LYS A 268 11.95 48.16 16.73
CA LYS A 268 10.52 47.91 17.02
C LYS A 268 9.77 47.52 15.74
N ILE A 269 9.56 46.23 15.50
CA ILE A 269 8.53 45.76 14.56
C ILE A 269 7.22 45.69 15.33
N GLY A 270 6.23 46.45 14.87
CA GLY A 270 4.96 46.71 15.58
C GLY A 270 4.16 45.44 15.91
N LEU A 271 3.95 45.19 17.20
CA LEU A 271 3.04 44.17 17.74
C LEU A 271 1.55 44.43 17.44
N ASN A 272 1.20 45.61 16.92
CA ASN A 272 -0.19 45.98 16.61
C ASN A 272 -0.78 45.25 15.40
N HIS A 273 0.02 44.49 14.65
CA HIS A 273 -0.45 43.79 13.45
C HIS A 273 -0.91 42.34 13.68
N ILE A 274 -0.63 41.76 14.85
CA ILE A 274 -0.93 40.35 15.16
C ILE A 274 -2.31 40.21 15.83
N THR A 275 -2.77 41.25 16.54
CA THR A 275 -4.07 41.26 17.23
C THR A 275 -5.27 41.22 16.28
N SER A 276 -5.15 41.72 15.05
CA SER A 276 -6.25 41.75 14.08
C SER A 276 -6.54 40.41 13.38
N LYS A 277 -5.72 39.38 13.58
CA LYS A 277 -5.88 38.05 12.95
C LYS A 277 -6.30 36.93 13.92
N LEU A 278 -6.59 37.27 15.16
CA LEU A 278 -6.99 36.30 16.19
C LEU A 278 -8.51 36.16 16.25
N THR A 279 -9.02 34.93 16.19
CA THR A 279 -10.43 34.61 16.48
C THR A 279 -10.72 34.83 17.97
N HIS A 280 -11.98 35.08 18.33
CA HIS A 280 -12.37 35.50 19.69
C HIS A 280 -11.85 34.56 20.81
N SER A 281 -11.83 33.24 20.56
CA SER A 281 -11.29 32.23 21.47
C SER A 281 -9.76 32.27 21.59
N SER A 282 -9.05 32.65 20.53
CA SER A 282 -7.59 32.86 20.58
C SER A 282 -7.19 34.17 21.26
N LEU A 283 -8.07 35.17 21.28
CA LEU A 283 -7.87 36.43 22.03
C LEU A 283 -7.99 36.20 23.55
N GLN A 284 -8.96 35.38 23.99
CA GLN A 284 -9.11 34.98 25.39
C GLN A 284 -7.91 34.16 25.89
N LEU A 285 -7.41 33.23 25.07
CA LEU A 285 -6.22 32.45 25.41
C LEU A 285 -4.97 33.34 25.49
N TYR A 286 -4.86 34.34 24.61
CA TYR A 286 -3.80 35.33 24.63
C TYR A 286 -3.84 36.22 25.88
N GLN A 287 -5.01 36.71 26.27
CA GLN A 287 -5.19 37.47 27.53
C GLN A 287 -4.89 36.63 28.77
N PHE A 288 -5.26 35.34 28.75
CA PHE A 288 -4.96 34.40 29.82
C PHE A 288 -3.45 34.13 29.95
N LEU A 289 -2.74 33.98 28.83
CA LEU A 289 -1.28 33.82 28.81
C LEU A 289 -0.55 35.10 29.26
N ILE A 290 -1.05 36.29 28.92
CA ILE A 290 -0.53 37.57 29.45
C ILE A 290 -0.67 37.59 30.98
N HIS A 291 -1.83 37.22 31.51
CA HIS A 291 -2.06 37.17 32.97
C HIS A 291 -1.13 36.19 33.67
N ILE A 292 -0.91 35.00 33.10
CA ILE A 292 0.02 34.03 33.67
C ILE A 292 1.47 34.54 33.62
N SER A 293 1.88 35.17 32.51
CA SER A 293 3.23 35.74 32.39
C SER A 293 3.48 36.88 33.39
N ALA A 294 2.46 37.69 33.68
CA ALA A 294 2.52 38.72 34.72
C ALA A 294 2.61 38.10 36.13
N LEU A 295 1.87 37.03 36.42
CA LEU A 295 1.96 36.31 37.71
C LEU A 295 3.33 35.66 37.93
N VAL A 296 3.92 35.09 36.88
CA VAL A 296 5.26 34.49 36.92
C VAL A 296 6.32 35.56 37.12
N PHE A 297 6.17 36.74 36.50
CA PHE A 297 7.09 37.87 36.70
C PHE A 297 7.01 38.44 38.13
N HIS A 298 5.81 38.50 38.71
CA HIS A 298 5.61 39.00 40.07
C HIS A 298 6.16 38.04 41.14
N THR A 299 6.07 36.73 40.90
CA THR A 299 6.61 35.70 41.81
C THR A 299 8.14 35.56 41.72
N TYR A 300 8.72 35.81 40.54
CA TYR A 300 10.18 35.77 40.32
C TYR A 300 10.90 36.97 40.97
N ASN A 301 10.34 38.18 40.87
CA ASN A 301 10.94 39.39 41.49
C ASN A 301 10.73 39.49 43.02
N SER A 302 9.83 38.71 43.61
CA SER A 302 9.63 38.66 45.06
C SER A 302 10.54 37.65 45.79
N ARG A 303 11.35 36.86 45.07
CA ARG A 303 12.22 35.81 45.67
C ARG A 303 13.72 36.09 45.62
N TYR A 304 14.17 37.15 44.95
CA TYR A 304 15.58 37.54 44.91
C TYR A 304 15.69 39.07 44.84
N PRO A 305 16.00 39.76 45.96
CA PRO A 305 16.36 41.18 45.94
C PRO A 305 17.70 41.43 45.25
#